data_AF-A0A812HPT3-F1
#
_entry.id   AF-A0A812HPT3-F1
#
_cell.length_a   1.000
_cell.length_b   1.000
_cell.length_c   1.000
_cell.angle_alpha   90.00
_cell.angle_beta   90.00
_cell.angle_gamma   90.00
#
_symmetry.space_group_name_H-M   'P 1'
#
loop_
_entity.id
_entity.type
_entity.pdbx_description
1 polymer ?
#
loop_
_entity_poly.entity_id
_entity_poly.type
_entity_poly.pdbx_seq_one_letter_code
_entity_poly.pdbx_strand_id
1 'polypeptide(L)' 'MFHESFRTLFWREFKSIKQGAEYFHVSKPTITRWLDGTVPINPMAEKLMLIKSLGYLPNDLRWSGFRV' A
#
# COMPACT_ATOMS: atom_id res chain seq x y z
N MET A 1 -0.33 0.11 -16.55
CA MET A 1 0.59 -1.04 -16.43
C MET A 1 0.85 -1.44 -14.98
N PHE A 2 1.06 -0.49 -14.04
CA PHE A 2 1.34 -0.80 -12.64
C PHE A 2 0.13 -1.14 -11.73
N HIS A 3 -1.10 -0.84 -12.17
CA HIS A 3 -2.32 -1.10 -11.39
C HIS A 3 -2.47 -2.57 -10.96
N GLU A 4 -2.36 -3.50 -11.91
CA GLU A 4 -2.47 -4.93 -11.61
C GLU A 4 -1.37 -5.40 -10.67
N SER A 5 -0.11 -5.00 -10.91
CA SER A 5 1.01 -5.36 -10.04
C SER A 5 0.82 -4.83 -8.63
N PHE A 6 0.42 -3.56 -8.48
CA PHE A 6 0.13 -2.97 -7.17
C PHE A 6 -1.01 -3.71 -6.46
N ARG A 7 -2.11 -4.00 -7.18
CA ARG A 7 -3.26 -4.74 -6.65
C ARG A 7 -2.88 -6.15 -6.21
N THR A 8 -2.11 -6.88 -7.00
CA THR A 8 -1.62 -8.22 -6.65
C THR A 8 -0.76 -8.17 -5.40
N LEU A 9 0.22 -7.27 -5.35
CA LEU A 9 1.08 -7.12 -4.17
C LEU A 9 0.25 -6.70 -2.95
N PHE A 10 -0.71 -5.79 -3.11
CA PHE A 10 -1.53 -5.27 -2.02
C PHE A 10 -2.23 -6.42 -1.28
N TRP A 11 -2.91 -7.29 -2.03
CA TRP A 11 -3.61 -8.44 -1.45
C TRP A 11 -2.68 -9.55 -0.95
N ARG A 12 -1.42 -9.57 -1.41
CA ARG A 12 -0.40 -10.47 -0.87
C ARG A 12 0.10 -10.02 0.50
N GLU A 13 0.33 -8.71 0.69
CA GLU A 13 0.92 -8.18 1.92
C GLU A 13 -0.12 -7.75 2.98
N PHE A 14 -1.36 -7.47 2.57
CA PHE A 14 -2.41 -6.96 3.46
C PHE A 14 -3.65 -7.86 3.46
N LYS A 15 -4.20 -8.09 4.65
CA LYS A 15 -5.43 -8.87 4.85
C LYS A 15 -6.70 -8.04 4.70
N SER A 16 -6.58 -6.72 4.68
CA SER A 16 -7.74 -5.82 4.54
C SER A 16 -7.35 -4.44 4.00
N ILE A 17 -8.33 -3.74 3.41
CA ILE A 17 -8.21 -2.34 3.00
C ILE A 17 -7.79 -1.45 4.18
N LYS A 18 -8.27 -1.74 5.39
CA LYS A 18 -7.91 -1.00 6.61
C LYS A 18 -6.41 -1.06 6.88
N GLN A 19 -5.83 -2.26 6.81
CA GLN A 19 -4.40 -2.46 7.08
C GLN A 19 -3.53 -1.73 6.04
N GLY A 20 -3.91 -1.78 4.76
CA GLY A 20 -3.22 -1.02 3.73
C GLY A 20 -3.34 0.49 3.92
N ALA A 21 -4.53 0.98 4.28
CA ALA A 21 -4.77 2.39 4.58
C ALA A 21 -3.90 2.89 5.75
N GLU A 22 -3.79 2.11 6.83
CA GLU A 22 -2.91 2.39 7.97
C GLU A 22 -1.44 2.39 7.58
N TYR A 23 -1.00 1.42 6.76
CA TYR A 23 0.38 1.35 6.31
C TYR A 23 0.80 2.54 5.43
N PHE A 24 -0.07 2.95 4.51
CA PHE A 24 0.18 4.07 3.60
C PHE A 24 -0.21 5.44 4.17
N HIS A 25 -0.78 5.51 5.38
CA HIS A 25 -1.27 6.74 6.00
C HIS A 25 -2.27 7.50 5.13
N VAL A 26 -3.20 6.76 4.51
CA VAL A 26 -4.26 7.33 3.66
C VAL A 26 -5.63 6.85 4.11
N SER A 27 -6.69 7.46 3.57
CA SER A 27 -8.06 7.03 3.84
C SER A 27 -8.38 5.68 3.18
N LYS A 28 -9.28 4.88 3.77
CA LYS A 28 -9.78 3.64 3.13
C LYS A 28 -10.35 3.88 1.72
N PRO A 29 -11.16 4.94 1.47
CA PRO A 29 -11.60 5.26 0.11
C PRO A 29 -10.45 5.48 -0.87
N THR A 30 -9.34 6.08 -0.44
CA THR A 30 -8.15 6.27 -1.30
C THR A 30 -7.61 4.91 -1.78
N ILE A 31 -7.47 3.94 -0.87
CA ILE A 31 -7.03 2.59 -1.22
C ILE A 31 -8.03 1.91 -2.16
N THR A 32 -9.34 2.01 -1.89
CA THR A 32 -10.37 1.43 -2.78
C THR A 32 -10.21 1.98 -4.20
N ARG A 33 -10.06 3.30 -4.33
CA ARG A 33 -9.90 3.96 -5.62
C ARG A 33 -8.60 3.62 -6.36
N TRP A 34 -7.54 3.30 -5.61
CA TRP A 34 -6.29 2.78 -6.18
C TRP A 34 -6.44 1.34 -6.68
N LEU A 35 -7.25 0.51 -6.02
CA LEU A 35 -7.45 -0.90 -6.36
C LEU A 35 -8.49 -1.14 -7.47
N ASP A 36 -9.43 -0.21 -7.64
CA ASP A 36 -10.42 -0.21 -8.72
C ASP A 36 -9.97 0.58 -9.96
N GLY A 37 -8.86 1.32 -9.86
CA GLY A 37 -8.25 2.07 -10.95
C GLY A 37 -8.92 3.41 -11.26
N THR A 38 -9.87 3.86 -10.43
CA THR A 38 -10.57 5.15 -10.62
C THR A 38 -9.64 6.37 -10.48
N VAL A 39 -8.56 6.26 -9.70
CA VAL A 39 -7.48 7.25 -9.69
C VAL A 39 -6.12 6.56 -9.77
N PRO A 40 -5.12 7.23 -10.37
CA PRO A 40 -3.76 6.72 -10.39
C PRO A 40 -3.23 6.52 -8.96
N ILE A 41 -2.48 5.44 -8.77
CA ILE A 41 -1.80 5.15 -7.52
C ILE A 41 -0.73 6.21 -7.31
N ASN A 42 -0.56 6.66 -6.05
CA ASN A 42 0.54 7.56 -5.72
C ASN A 42 1.88 6.86 -6.04
N PRO A 43 2.78 7.45 -6.85
CA PRO A 43 4.05 6.83 -7.23
C PRO A 43 4.93 6.42 -6.03
N MET A 44 4.82 7.12 -4.90
CA MET A 44 5.52 6.75 -3.67
C MET A 44 4.90 5.51 -3.01
N ALA A 45 3.58 5.37 -3.06
CA ALA A 45 2.90 4.18 -2.56
C ALA A 45 3.30 2.94 -3.37
N GLU A 46 3.45 3.05 -4.69
CA GLU A 46 3.96 1.95 -5.54
C GLU A 46 5.38 1.53 -5.12
N LYS A 47 6.27 2.50 -4.92
CA LYS A 47 7.64 2.24 -4.46
C LYS A 47 7.68 1.62 -3.06
N LEU A 48 6.93 2.17 -2.11
CA LEU A 48 6.82 1.62 -0.76
C LEU A 48 6.27 0.20 -0.76
N MET A 49 5.35 -0.09 -1.68
CA MET A 49 4.79 -1.42 -1.84
C MET A 49 5.85 -2.41 -2.32
N LEU A 50 6.65 -2.04 -3.33
CA LEU A 50 7.75 -2.86 -3.81
C LEU A 50 8.77 -3.15 -2.71
N ILE A 51 9.21 -2.11 -1.98
CA ILE A 51 10.19 -2.25 -0.89
C ILE A 51 9.65 -3.19 0.19
N LYS A 52 8.38 -3.04 0.59
CA LYS A 52 7.72 -3.96 1.55
C LYS A 52 7.69 -5.39 1.02
N SER A 53 7.26 -5.55 -0.23
CA SER A 53 7.07 -6.84 -0.88
C SER A 53 8.37 -7.65 -1.04
N LEU A 54 9.52 -6.98 -1.00
CA LEU A 54 10.85 -7.55 -1.05
C LEU A 54 11.42 -7.87 0.34
N GLY A 55 10.71 -7.51 1.42
CA GLY A 55 11.14 -7.76 2.80
C GLY A 55 12.14 -6.74 3.35
N TYR A 56 12.35 -5.60 2.68
CA TYR A 56 13.28 -4.56 3.15
C TYR A 56 12.72 -3.68 4.26
N LEU A 57 11.40 -3.64 4.43
CA LEU A 57 10.77 -2.97 5.57
C LEU A 57 10.50 -3.98 6.67
N PRO A 58 10.96 -3.72 7.91
CA PRO A 58 10.68 -4.62 9.01
C PRO A 58 9.17 -4.72 9.20
N ASN A 59 8.65 -5.95 9.33
CA ASN A 59 7.27 -6.21 9.74
C ASN A 59 7.03 -5.90 11.23
N ASP A 60 7.94 -5.13 11.86
CA ASP A 60 7.95 -4.88 13.29
C ASP A 60 6.72 -4.03 13.67
N LEU A 61 6.03 -4.49 14.71
CA LEU A 61 4.88 -3.86 15.38
C LEU A 61 5.16 -2.41 15.82
N ARG A 62 6.42 -1.97 15.78
CA ARG A 62 6.87 -0.61 16.09
C ARG A 62 6.81 0.37 14.91
N TRP A 63 6.58 -0.10 13.68
CA TRP A 63 6.48 0.78 12.51
C TRP A 63 5.14 1.50 12.46
N SER A 64 5.12 2.78 12.85
CA SER A 64 3.96 3.67 12.76
C SER A 64 3.94 4.54 11.49
N GLY A 65 4.78 4.20 10.50
CA GLY A 65 4.98 4.93 9.23
C GLY A 65 5.61 6.31 9.38
N PHE A 66 5.45 7.16 8.36
CA PHE A 66 6.02 8.50 8.32
C PHE A 66 4.93 9.53 8.62
N ARG A 67 5.12 10.36 9.65
CA ARG A 67 4.35 11.61 9.83
C ARG A 67 5.01 12.68 8.96
N VAL A 68 4.27 13.20 7.99
CA VAL A 68 4.59 14.42 7.25
C VAL A 68 3.84 15.58 7.87
#